data_AF-A0A4P9WD37-F1
#
_entry.id   AF-A0A4P9WD37-F1
#
_cell.length_a   1.000
_cell.length_b   1.000
_cell.length_c   1.000
_cell.angle_alpha   90.00
_cell.angle_beta   90.00
_cell.angle_gamma   90.00
#
_symmetry.space_group_name_H-M   'P 1'
#
loop_
_entity.id
_entity.type
_entity.pdbx_description
1 polymer ?
#
loop_
_entity_poly.entity_id
_entity_poly.type
_entity_poly.pdbx_seq_one_letter_code
_entity_poly.pdbx_strand_id
1 'polypeptide(L)'
;LRTVHVPRAIFSTFLSLAGPNTARKLETCGILCGNLVRDEFHVTVLLIPKQKATSDTCDTTHEEEIFDFVEKRDLIALGCIHTHPTQSCFMSSVDLHTH
;
A
#
# COMPACT_ATOMS: atom_id res chain seq x y z
N LEU A 1 -17.40 11.93 -4.06
CA LEU A 1 -15.99 11.48 -4.02
C LEU A 1 -15.13 12.73 -3.90
N ARG A 2 -14.16 12.74 -2.97
CA ARG A 2 -13.18 13.84 -2.82
C ARG A 2 -11.95 13.55 -3.69
N THR A 3 -11.22 14.58 -4.09
CA THR A 3 -9.98 14.44 -4.88
C THR A 3 -8.89 13.81 -4.02
N VAL A 4 -8.12 12.88 -4.59
CA VAL A 4 -6.93 12.29 -3.97
C VAL A 4 -5.72 12.57 -4.85
N HIS A 5 -4.74 13.29 -4.32
CA HIS A 5 -3.48 13.58 -4.97
C HIS A 5 -2.44 12.53 -4.57
N VAL A 6 -1.94 11.80 -5.56
CA VAL A 6 -0.91 10.75 -5.37
C VAL A 6 0.38 11.18 -6.06
N PRO A 7 1.50 11.35 -5.33
CA PRO A 7 2.78 11.69 -5.94
C PRO A 7 3.24 10.61 -6.91
N ARG A 8 3.53 10.95 -8.17
CA ARG A 8 3.96 9.98 -9.20
C ARG A 8 5.20 9.18 -8.79
N ALA A 9 6.09 9.77 -8.00
CA ALA A 9 7.29 9.10 -7.49
C ALA A 9 6.98 7.90 -6.58
N ILE A 10 5.78 7.84 -5.97
CA ILE A 10 5.42 6.75 -5.05
C ILE A 10 5.46 5.39 -5.73
N PHE A 11 5.08 5.33 -7.02
CA PHE A 11 5.05 4.08 -7.78
C PHE A 11 6.45 3.54 -8.02
N SER A 12 7.40 4.39 -8.45
CA SER A 12 8.79 3.98 -8.64
C SER A 12 9.47 3.62 -7.31
N THR A 13 9.18 4.37 -6.25
CA THR A 13 9.70 4.08 -4.91
C THR A 13 9.17 2.74 -4.40
N PHE A 14 7.86 2.50 -4.54
CA PHE A 14 7.23 1.24 -4.14
C PHE A 14 7.82 0.04 -4.89
N LEU A 15 7.96 0.13 -6.22
CA LEU A 15 8.57 -0.92 -7.03
C LEU A 15 10.03 -1.18 -6.63
N SER A 16 10.79 -0.13 -6.29
CA SER A 16 12.16 -0.30 -5.80
C SER A 16 12.22 -1.01 -4.45
N LEU A 17 11.27 -0.73 -3.54
CA LEU A 17 11.19 -1.38 -2.23
C LEU A 17 10.70 -2.83 -2.35
N ALA A 18 9.76 -3.11 -3.26
CA ALA A 18 9.23 -4.44 -3.52
C ALA A 18 10.19 -5.34 -4.33
N GLY A 19 11.16 -4.75 -5.03
CA GLY A 19 12.07 -5.42 -5.96
C GLY A 19 12.65 -6.77 -5.49
N PRO A 20 13.17 -6.90 -4.25
CA PRO A 20 13.67 -8.17 -3.74
C PRO A 20 12.60 -9.28 -3.67
N ASN A 21 11.36 -8.94 -3.29
CA ASN A 21 10.25 -9.89 -3.26
C ASN A 21 9.75 -10.18 -4.69
N THR A 22 9.64 -9.15 -5.53
CA THR A 22 9.26 -9.31 -6.93
C THR A 22 10.21 -10.25 -7.67
N ALA A 23 11.52 -10.15 -7.45
CA ALA A 23 12.52 -11.07 -8.02
C ALA A 23 12.34 -12.52 -7.57
N ARG A 24 11.75 -12.73 -6.38
CA ARG A 24 11.41 -14.05 -5.82
C ARG A 24 10.00 -14.51 -6.16
N LYS A 25 9.28 -13.77 -7.01
CA LYS A 25 7.87 -13.99 -7.35
C LYS A 25 6.95 -13.95 -6.13
N LEU A 26 7.26 -13.08 -5.18
CA LEU A 26 6.44 -12.85 -4.00
C LEU A 26 5.77 -11.48 -4.12
N GLU A 27 4.49 -11.43 -3.80
CA GLU A 27 3.75 -10.17 -3.73
C GLU A 27 4.27 -9.31 -2.57
N THR A 28 3.92 -8.04 -2.60
CA THR A 28 4.25 -7.07 -1.55
C THR A 28 3.17 -6.03 -1.54
N CYS A 29 2.64 -5.67 -0.37
CA CYS A 29 1.70 -4.59 -0.16
C CYS A 29 2.33 -3.39 0.57
N GLY A 30 1.72 -2.24 0.36
CA GLY A 30 1.97 -1.00 1.08
C GLY A 30 0.65 -0.25 1.31
N ILE A 31 0.67 0.67 2.26
CA ILE A 31 -0.47 1.50 2.63
C ILE A 31 -0.14 2.95 2.26
N LEU A 32 -1.06 3.59 1.54
CA LEU A 32 -0.97 4.99 1.17
C LEU A 32 -1.58 5.82 2.30
N CYS A 33 -0.73 6.53 3.03
CA CYS A 33 -1.13 7.39 4.13
C CYS A 33 -0.97 8.86 3.74
N GLY A 34 -1.86 9.71 4.24
CA GLY A 34 -1.89 11.11 3.86
C GLY A 34 -2.79 11.96 4.74
N ASN A 35 -2.96 13.22 4.34
CA ASN A 35 -3.72 14.21 5.12
C ASN A 35 -4.82 14.83 4.27
N LEU A 36 -5.84 15.37 4.93
CA LEU A 36 -6.91 16.16 4.32
C LEU A 36 -6.52 17.65 4.36
N VAL A 37 -6.42 18.30 3.20
CA VAL A 37 -6.10 19.72 3.06
C VAL A 37 -7.12 20.35 2.13
N ARG A 38 -7.89 21.33 2.63
CA ARG A 38 -8.90 22.06 1.84
C ARG A 38 -9.87 21.15 1.07
N ASP A 39 -10.40 20.13 1.75
CA ASP A 39 -11.31 19.13 1.21
C ASP A 39 -10.71 18.16 0.15
N GLU A 40 -9.38 18.18 -0.01
CA GLU A 40 -8.64 17.27 -0.89
C GLU A 40 -7.68 16.39 -0.06
N PHE A 41 -7.59 15.11 -0.42
CA PHE A 41 -6.63 14.21 0.21
C PHE A 41 -5.28 14.26 -0.52
N HIS A 42 -4.19 14.29 0.25
CA HIS A 42 -2.84 14.26 -0.28
C HIS A 42 -2.09 13.09 0.33
N VAL A 43 -1.70 12.11 -0.51
CA VAL A 43 -0.82 11.02 -0.09
C VAL A 43 0.57 11.58 0.12
N THR A 44 1.09 11.44 1.34
CA THR A 44 2.40 11.98 1.76
C THR A 44 3.33 10.90 2.27
N VAL A 45 2.79 9.73 2.64
CA VAL A 45 3.55 8.63 3.23
C VAL A 45 3.19 7.32 2.55
N LEU A 46 4.21 6.57 2.12
CA LEU A 46 4.09 5.17 1.75
C LEU A 46 4.57 4.32 2.93
N LEU A 47 3.66 3.62 3.59
CA LEU A 47 3.98 2.71 4.67
C LEU A 47 4.12 1.29 4.11
N ILE A 48 5.28 0.65 4.32
CA ILE A 48 5.46 -0.78 4.03
C ILE A 48 5.31 -1.54 5.35
N PRO A 49 4.16 -2.19 5.59
CA PRO A 49 3.91 -2.90 6.84
C PRO A 49 4.69 -4.21 6.90
N LYS A 50 4.85 -4.74 8.11
CA LYS A 50 5.20 -6.15 8.29
C LYS A 50 4.12 -7.01 7.63
N GLN A 51 4.54 -7.98 6.83
CA GLN A 51 3.62 -8.74 5.99
C GLN A 51 4.15 -10.15 5.73
N LYS A 52 3.25 -11.08 5.40
CA LYS A 52 3.57 -12.41 4.90
C LYS A 52 3.22 -12.46 3.42
N ALA A 53 4.20 -12.77 2.60
CA ALA A 53 4.05 -12.82 1.15
C ALA A 53 4.03 -14.25 0.62
N THR A 54 3.14 -14.50 -0.32
CA THR A 54 3.13 -15.67 -1.21
C THR A 54 3.23 -15.20 -2.66
N SER A 55 3.08 -16.10 -3.63
CA SER A 55 3.04 -15.74 -5.05
C SER A 55 1.78 -14.98 -5.46
N ASP A 56 0.72 -15.06 -4.64
CA ASP A 56 -0.63 -14.60 -4.99
C ASP A 56 -1.32 -13.84 -3.83
N THR A 57 -0.62 -13.63 -2.72
CA THR A 57 -1.11 -12.85 -1.57
C THR A 57 0.01 -12.10 -0.86
N CYS A 58 -0.34 -10.98 -0.23
CA CYS A 58 0.51 -10.26 0.71
C CYS A 58 -0.31 -9.74 1.90
N ASP A 59 -0.40 -10.56 2.94
CA ASP A 59 -1.21 -10.28 4.12
C ASP A 59 -0.41 -9.45 5.12
N THR A 60 -1.01 -8.36 5.62
CA THR A 60 -0.42 -7.59 6.72
C THR A 60 -0.34 -8.44 7.98
N THR A 61 0.62 -8.10 8.83
CA THR A 61 0.74 -8.66 10.17
C THR A 61 1.07 -7.52 11.12
N HIS A 62 0.67 -7.66 12.38
CA HIS A 62 0.91 -6.62 13.39
C HIS A 62 0.21 -5.31 13.03
N GLU A 63 -1.09 -5.37 12.68
CA GLU A 63 -1.89 -4.21 12.32
C GLU A 63 -1.92 -3.14 13.42
N GLU A 64 -1.70 -3.51 14.68
CA GLU A 64 -1.55 -2.57 15.79
C GLU A 64 -0.39 -1.59 15.58
N GLU A 65 0.72 -2.03 14.98
CA GLU A 65 1.87 -1.16 14.68
C GLU A 65 1.53 -0.16 13.57
N ILE A 66 0.69 -0.58 12.61
CA ILE A 66 0.20 0.27 11.53
C ILE A 66 -0.73 1.34 12.12
N PHE A 67 -1.68 0.92 12.95
CA PHE A 67 -2.61 1.83 13.62
C PHE A 67 -1.85 2.86 14.46
N ASP A 68 -0.94 2.41 15.32
CA ASP A 68 -0.07 3.26 16.13
C ASP A 68 0.74 4.26 15.28
N PHE A 69 1.30 3.80 14.16
CA PHE A 69 2.10 4.65 13.27
C PHE A 69 1.26 5.78 12.66
N VAL A 70 0.05 5.45 12.24
CA VAL A 70 -0.91 6.35 11.59
C VAL A 70 -1.45 7.36 12.61
N GLU A 71 -1.90 6.88 13.77
CA GLU A 71 -2.46 7.71 14.85
C GLU A 71 -1.42 8.70 15.40
N LYS A 72 -0.21 8.23 15.74
CA LYS A 72 0.86 9.09 16.30
C LYS A 72 1.31 10.20 15.35
N ARG A 73 1.00 10.10 14.06
CA ARG A 73 1.37 11.07 13.03
C ARG A 73 0.18 11.85 12.47
N ASP A 74 -1.02 11.65 13.02
CA ASP A 74 -2.26 12.26 12.54
C ASP A 74 -2.48 12.03 11.05
N LEU A 75 -2.17 10.82 10.58
CA LEU A 75 -2.32 10.41 9.19
C LEU A 75 -3.68 9.74 8.97
N ILE A 76 -4.13 9.75 7.72
CA ILE A 76 -5.30 9.02 7.25
C ILE A 76 -4.82 7.91 6.30
N ALA A 77 -5.26 6.67 6.51
CA ALA A 77 -5.08 5.59 5.54
C ALA A 77 -6.04 5.81 4.37
N LEU A 78 -5.49 6.10 3.18
CA LEU A 78 -6.24 6.50 1.99
C LEU A 78 -6.42 5.36 0.98
N GLY A 79 -5.66 4.28 1.13
CA GLY A 79 -5.76 3.09 0.28
C GLY A 79 -4.55 2.18 0.43
N CYS A 80 -4.53 1.10 -0.35
CA CYS A 80 -3.42 0.15 -0.44
C CYS A 80 -2.83 0.12 -1.86
N ILE A 81 -1.62 -0.39 -1.95
CA ILE A 81 -0.92 -0.68 -3.21
C ILE A 81 -0.23 -2.03 -3.06
N HIS A 82 -0.31 -2.90 -4.06
CA HIS A 82 0.40 -4.18 -4.07
C HIS A 82 1.03 -4.50 -5.43
N THR A 83 1.86 -5.53 -5.48
CA THR A 83 2.49 -6.02 -6.71
C THR A 83 1.91 -7.36 -7.12
N HIS A 84 1.70 -7.54 -8.42
CA HIS A 84 1.54 -8.84 -9.07
C HIS A 84 2.82 -9.14 -9.86
N PRO A 85 3.77 -9.92 -9.34
CA PRO A 85 5.07 -10.13 -9.98
C PRO A 85 5.01 -10.85 -11.33
N THR A 86 3.97 -11.67 -11.55
CA THR A 86 3.87 -12.52 -12.76
C THR A 86 2.53 -12.43 -13.46
N GLN A 87 1.50 -11.99 -12.75
CA GLN A 87 0.12 -11.92 -13.21
C GLN A 87 -0.13 -10.61 -13.95
N SER A 88 -1.18 -10.57 -14.78
CA SER A 88 -1.63 -9.32 -15.39
C SER A 88 -2.12 -8.32 -14.34
N CYS A 89 -2.25 -7.05 -14.74
CA CYS A 89 -2.86 -6.03 -13.89
C CYS A 89 -4.38 -6.21 -13.86
N PHE A 90 -4.90 -6.78 -12.78
CA PHE A 90 -6.33 -6.91 -12.48
C PHE A 90 -6.51 -6.97 -10.95
N MET A 91 -7.73 -6.80 -10.46
CA MET A 91 -8.05 -7.06 -9.04
C MET A 91 -8.46 -8.52 -8.88
N SER A 92 -7.71 -9.28 -8.09
CA SER A 92 -8.02 -10.67 -7.75
C SER A 92 -9.29 -10.76 -6.87
N SER A 93 -9.83 -11.97 -6.70
CA SER A 93 -10.95 -12.17 -5.76
C SER A 93 -10.56 -11.80 -4.33
N VAL A 94 -9.29 -11.97 -3.94
CA VAL A 94 -8.81 -11.59 -2.61
C VAL A 94 -8.76 -10.07 -2.52
N ASP A 95 -8.19 -9.41 -3.52
CA ASP A 95 -8.06 -7.95 -3.58
C ASP A 95 -9.42 -7.26 -3.43
N LEU A 96 -10.46 -7.81 -4.05
CA LEU A 96 -11.84 -7.29 -3.96
C LEU A 96 -12.45 -7.41 -2.56
N HIS A 97 -12.07 -8.41 -1.76
CA HIS A 97 -12.55 -8.54 -0.38
C HIS A 97 -11.73 -7.70 0.61
N THR A 98 -10.52 -7.30 0.22
CA THR A 98 -9.64 -6.45 1.03
C THR A 98 -9.91 -4.95 0.82
N HIS A 99 -10.62 -4.58 -0.26
CA HIS A 99 -10.90 -3.18 -0.64
C HIS A 99 -12.15 -2.59 0.01
#